data_AF-A0A935YY44-F1
#
_entry.id   AF-A0A935YY44-F1
#
_cell.length_a   1.000
_cell.length_b   1.000
_cell.length_c   1.000
_cell.angle_alpha   90.00
_cell.angle_beta   90.00
_cell.angle_gamma   90.00
#
_symmetry.space_group_name_H-M   'P 1'
#
loop_
_entity.id
_entity.type
_entity.pdbx_description
1 polymer ?
#
loop_
_entity_poly.entity_id
_entity_poly.type
_entity_poly.pdbx_seq_one_letter_code
_entity_poly.pdbx_strand_id
1 'polypeptide(L)'
;MKNEDDLDLSAWDADEPPPGFADRVVRKALSEGKGEATATPRAEGSAGSAGAGDEPAKAPRPLARRRTFAAVVTSLALAAGALFWVTSRPPVSGEISADTERTEVRIGDRAVAVLEPGARLSFRGGTVDQTKGNVFYRVEPGGGFRVHTAAGDVDVTGTCFRVDVKASGRSDEMQARDVKMGALGAALALGMSVAVYEGKVAVSHAQERVTLKAGESADVSDADGVVVTSAKLGAAGAAGSQDAPLEEANKSLVVTVSDMKKRLETIESQKKDLEQKLSQAEEKLKAEQKGADGAPAKNDFDLSQDDLVALAKEGTLKYRVPCSKQAGYKPDADVVNKLGLAPQDADTIANAYKKVAEWREKNMRPICQEVLGKSELTDKMSVDSCMHLVSDFLSETDPKARTEAQQLAVDIRAGLKTPPAGEKMPPLTRMMLASTQQIKVFEEELAKSFGPDEAHRITYADGLCMGHSTWGGGKKK
;
A
#
# COMPACT_ATOMS: atom_id res chain seq x y z
N MET A 1 -40.50 13.25 8.05
CA MET A 1 -39.14 13.55 8.54
C MET A 1 -38.54 14.50 7.53
N LYS A 2 -38.15 15.70 7.97
CA LYS A 2 -37.53 16.72 7.10
C LYS A 2 -36.07 16.33 6.88
N ASN A 3 -35.60 16.48 5.65
CA ASN A 3 -34.18 16.34 5.31
C ASN A 3 -33.41 17.50 5.96
N GLU A 4 -32.62 17.19 6.96
CA GLU A 4 -31.49 18.01 7.41
C GLU A 4 -30.22 17.43 6.75
N ASP A 5 -29.21 18.28 6.60
CA ASP A 5 -27.88 18.05 5.99
C ASP A 5 -27.73 18.45 4.52
N ASP A 6 -28.16 19.68 4.21
CA ASP A 6 -27.52 20.48 3.17
C ASP A 6 -26.30 21.16 3.83
N LEU A 7 -25.10 20.61 3.61
CA LEU A 7 -23.86 21.17 4.14
C LEU A 7 -23.58 22.50 3.45
N ASP A 8 -23.80 23.60 4.18
CA ASP A 8 -23.52 24.95 3.72
C ASP A 8 -22.02 25.21 3.60
N LEU A 9 -21.48 24.88 2.42
CA LEU A 9 -20.08 25.13 2.05
C LEU A 9 -19.73 26.62 1.94
N SER A 10 -20.72 27.53 2.04
CA SER A 10 -20.46 28.97 2.06
C SER A 10 -19.99 29.47 3.43
N ALA A 11 -20.09 28.65 4.48
CA ALA A 11 -19.55 28.96 5.81
C ALA A 11 -18.03 28.71 5.93
N TRP A 12 -17.36 28.26 4.86
CA TRP A 12 -15.93 27.99 4.85
C TRP A 12 -15.15 29.14 4.18
N ASP A 13 -15.10 30.27 4.88
CA ASP A 13 -14.17 31.36 4.54
C ASP A 13 -12.75 30.93 4.91
N ALA A 14 -12.00 30.44 3.92
CA ALA A 14 -10.59 30.14 4.09
C ALA A 14 -9.82 31.47 4.27
N ASP A 15 -9.27 31.69 5.45
CA ASP A 15 -8.41 32.85 5.72
C ASP A 15 -7.26 32.89 4.70
N GLU A 16 -7.14 34.01 3.99
CA GLU A 16 -6.01 34.22 3.09
C GLU A 16 -4.70 34.13 3.89
N PRO A 17 -3.70 33.36 3.40
CA PRO A 17 -2.45 33.23 4.11
C PRO A 17 -1.79 34.62 4.24
N PRO A 18 -1.17 34.92 5.40
CA PRO A 18 -0.59 36.23 5.64
C PRO A 18 0.46 36.57 4.57
N PRO A 19 0.57 37.85 4.17
CA PRO A 19 1.52 38.29 3.14
C PRO A 19 2.93 37.72 3.35
N GLY A 20 3.55 37.27 2.26
CA GLY A 20 4.90 36.68 2.26
C GLY A 20 4.98 35.26 2.85
N PHE A 21 3.86 34.57 3.07
CA PHE A 21 3.88 33.16 3.48
C PHE A 21 4.64 32.28 2.47
N ALA A 22 4.36 32.43 1.18
CA ALA A 22 5.06 31.71 0.12
C ALA A 22 6.57 31.99 0.14
N ASP A 23 6.99 33.25 0.31
CA ASP A 23 8.40 33.62 0.39
C ASP A 23 9.10 33.00 1.60
N ARG A 24 8.42 32.89 2.75
CA ARG A 24 8.96 32.25 3.96
C ARG A 24 9.16 30.74 3.74
N VAL A 25 8.18 30.07 3.12
CA VAL A 25 8.26 28.64 2.81
C VAL A 25 9.41 28.36 1.84
N VAL A 26 9.50 29.13 0.75
CA VAL A 26 10.57 28.99 -0.26
C VAL A 26 11.95 29.28 0.35
N ARG A 27 12.07 30.33 1.18
CA ARG A 27 13.33 30.67 1.84
C ARG A 27 13.79 29.60 2.83
N LYS A 28 12.85 28.97 3.55
CA LYS A 28 13.14 27.86 4.46
C LYS A 28 13.62 26.62 3.70
N ALA A 29 12.91 26.23 2.63
CA ALA A 29 13.31 25.12 1.77
C ALA A 29 14.70 25.33 1.13
N LEU A 30 15.02 26.56 0.71
CA LEU A 30 16.34 26.90 0.17
C LEU A 30 17.45 26.93 1.23
N SER A 31 17.12 27.22 2.50
CA SER A 31 18.09 27.19 3.60
C SER A 31 18.39 25.78 4.08
N GLU A 32 17.42 24.87 4.03
CA GLU A 32 17.60 23.46 4.43
C GLU A 32 18.38 22.65 3.37
N GLY A 33 18.48 23.15 2.14
CA GLY A 33 19.30 22.54 1.08
C GLY A 33 20.79 22.91 1.10
N LYS A 34 21.25 23.78 2.02
CA LYS A 34 22.64 24.27 2.09
C LYS A 34 23.26 24.09 3.48
N GLY A 35 23.64 22.86 3.80
CA GLY A 35 24.46 22.45 4.95
C GLY A 35 23.93 21.12 5.51
N GLU A 36 24.67 20.03 5.63
CA GLU A 36 26.01 19.86 6.19
C GLU A 36 26.78 18.73 5.48
N ALA A 37 28.01 19.01 5.06
CA ALA A 37 29.04 18.01 4.81
C ALA A 37 30.32 18.46 5.53
N THR A 38 30.30 18.33 6.86
CA THR A 38 31.50 18.45 7.71
C THR A 38 31.73 17.12 8.41
N ALA A 39 32.60 16.32 7.81
CA ALA A 39 33.15 15.12 8.41
C ALA A 39 34.06 15.50 9.60
N THR A 40 33.78 14.93 10.77
CA THR A 40 34.69 14.93 11.91
C THR A 40 35.13 13.48 12.15
N PRO A 41 36.44 13.18 12.26
CA PRO A 41 36.89 11.82 12.51
C PRO A 41 36.73 11.46 13.99
N ARG A 42 36.22 10.25 14.19
CA ARG A 42 35.99 9.59 15.48
C ARG A 42 37.31 9.13 16.08
N ALA A 43 37.70 9.71 17.21
CA ALA A 43 38.78 9.21 18.07
C ALA A 43 38.24 8.15 19.02
N GLU A 44 38.78 6.94 18.95
CA GLU A 44 38.55 5.86 19.92
C GLU A 44 39.58 5.91 21.05
N GLY A 45 39.08 5.85 22.29
CA GLY A 45 39.60 4.99 23.35
C GLY A 45 40.99 5.27 23.94
N SER A 46 41.04 5.90 25.12
CA SER A 46 42.16 5.82 26.06
C SER A 46 41.63 5.67 27.50
N ALA A 47 41.57 4.43 27.97
CA ALA A 47 41.51 4.08 29.39
C ALA A 47 42.95 3.86 29.90
N GLY A 48 43.22 4.32 31.12
CA GLY A 48 44.57 4.40 31.68
C GLY A 48 45.18 3.08 32.14
N SER A 49 46.49 3.13 32.33
CA SER A 49 47.25 2.30 33.27
C SER A 49 48.63 2.92 33.50
N ALA A 50 49.01 3.01 34.77
CA ALA A 50 50.32 3.43 35.25
C ALA A 50 51.44 2.44 34.90
N GLY A 51 52.69 2.90 34.97
CA GLY A 51 53.86 2.01 35.00
C GLY A 51 55.17 2.72 34.63
N ALA A 52 55.99 2.99 35.64
CA ALA A 52 57.35 3.52 35.53
C ALA A 52 58.32 2.53 34.86
N GLY A 53 59.42 3.04 34.27
CA GLY A 53 60.56 2.21 33.87
C GLY A 53 61.54 2.91 32.92
N ASP A 54 62.70 3.22 33.48
CA ASP A 54 64.02 3.65 32.98
C ASP A 54 64.41 3.59 31.48
N GLU A 55 65.27 4.56 31.14
CA GLU A 55 66.32 4.63 30.09
C GLU A 55 67.12 3.30 29.84
N PRO A 56 68.01 3.16 28.81
CA PRO A 56 68.60 4.17 27.92
C PRO A 56 68.78 3.82 26.42
N ALA A 57 69.06 4.87 25.63
CA ALA A 57 69.99 4.99 24.49
C ALA A 57 70.25 3.82 23.51
N LYS A 58 70.00 4.07 22.19
CA LYS A 58 70.95 3.69 21.13
C LYS A 58 70.82 4.48 19.81
N ALA A 59 71.91 5.21 19.53
CA ALA A 59 72.52 5.72 18.29
C ALA A 59 71.75 5.84 16.95
N PRO A 60 71.99 6.94 16.18
CA PRO A 60 71.52 7.13 14.82
C PRO A 60 72.52 6.56 13.80
N ARG A 61 72.05 5.95 12.71
CA ARG A 61 72.88 5.69 11.53
C ARG A 61 72.12 5.83 10.20
N PRO A 62 72.84 6.14 9.12
CA PRO A 62 72.45 7.19 8.18
C PRO A 62 71.96 6.66 6.83
N LEU A 63 71.35 7.61 6.10
CA LEU A 63 71.07 7.65 4.67
C LEU A 63 72.04 6.82 3.80
N ALA A 64 71.46 5.91 3.01
CA ALA A 64 72.12 5.32 1.83
C ALA A 64 71.18 5.40 0.61
N ARG A 65 71.36 6.51 -0.10
CA ARG A 65 70.91 6.83 -1.45
C ARG A 65 71.53 5.85 -2.46
N ARG A 66 70.75 5.07 -3.22
CA ARG A 66 71.08 4.70 -4.62
C ARG A 66 70.01 3.88 -5.36
N ARG A 67 69.82 4.27 -6.64
CA ARG A 67 69.24 3.55 -7.80
C ARG A 67 67.70 3.58 -7.83
N THR A 68 67.00 4.55 -8.47
CA THR A 68 67.02 4.94 -9.89
C THR A 68 67.36 3.80 -10.84
N PHE A 69 66.37 2.98 -11.21
CA PHE A 69 66.18 2.33 -12.54
C PHE A 69 64.90 1.45 -12.58
N ALA A 70 63.76 1.94 -12.04
CA ALA A 70 62.49 1.19 -12.06
C ALA A 70 61.24 2.08 -12.18
N ALA A 71 61.33 3.21 -12.88
CA ALA A 71 60.26 4.22 -12.92
C ALA A 71 59.56 4.38 -14.29
N VAL A 72 59.89 3.57 -15.31
CA VAL A 72 59.31 3.69 -16.66
C VAL A 72 58.33 2.56 -17.01
N VAL A 73 58.36 1.43 -16.29
CA VAL A 73 57.41 0.31 -16.52
C VAL A 73 56.16 0.42 -15.64
N THR A 74 56.24 1.11 -14.49
CA THR A 74 55.11 1.29 -13.56
C THR A 74 54.10 2.34 -14.01
N SER A 75 54.48 3.32 -14.83
CA SER A 75 53.59 4.37 -15.34
C SER A 75 52.65 3.88 -16.45
N LEU A 76 53.07 2.93 -17.29
CA LEU A 76 52.22 2.30 -18.31
C LEU A 76 51.19 1.33 -17.70
N ALA A 77 51.56 0.60 -16.64
CA ALA A 77 50.63 -0.30 -15.93
C ALA A 77 49.55 0.48 -15.15
N LEU A 78 49.88 1.62 -14.54
CA LEU A 78 48.92 2.47 -13.84
C LEU A 78 47.94 3.18 -14.81
N ALA A 79 48.40 3.59 -16.00
CA ALA A 79 47.53 4.17 -17.02
C ALA A 79 46.55 3.13 -17.61
N ALA A 80 47.01 1.90 -17.86
CA ALA A 80 46.14 0.81 -18.31
C ALA A 80 45.12 0.40 -17.22
N GLY A 81 45.54 0.38 -15.95
CA GLY A 81 44.64 0.12 -14.81
C GLY A 81 43.57 1.21 -14.63
N ALA A 82 43.92 2.48 -14.81
CA ALA A 82 42.96 3.59 -14.72
C ALA A 82 41.96 3.61 -15.88
N LEU A 83 42.38 3.30 -17.11
CA LEU A 83 41.48 3.14 -18.26
C LEU A 83 40.53 1.95 -18.08
N PHE A 84 41.03 0.82 -17.57
CA PHE A 84 40.19 -0.35 -17.28
C PHE A 84 39.16 -0.04 -16.19
N TRP A 85 39.54 0.66 -15.13
CA TRP A 85 38.64 1.02 -14.02
C TRP A 85 37.56 2.04 -14.40
N VAL A 86 37.87 3.00 -15.28
CA VAL A 86 36.87 3.95 -15.80
C VAL A 86 35.85 3.27 -16.72
N THR A 87 36.25 2.24 -17.47
CA THR A 87 35.33 1.47 -18.34
C THR A 87 34.53 0.39 -17.62
N SER A 88 34.88 0.05 -16.37
CA SER A 88 34.32 -1.09 -15.63
C SER A 88 33.28 -0.70 -14.56
N ARG A 89 32.79 0.54 -14.55
CA ARG A 89 31.68 0.90 -13.64
C ARG A 89 30.44 0.09 -14.04
N PRO A 90 29.87 -0.72 -13.14
CA PRO A 90 28.67 -1.47 -13.45
C PRO A 90 27.56 -0.50 -13.87
N PRO A 91 26.77 -0.83 -14.91
CA PRO A 91 25.68 0.02 -15.34
C PRO A 91 24.72 0.24 -14.17
N VAL A 92 24.32 1.50 -13.97
CA VAL A 92 23.33 1.85 -12.94
C VAL A 92 22.05 1.07 -13.22
N SER A 93 21.50 0.42 -12.20
CA SER A 93 20.25 -0.33 -12.30
C SER A 93 19.32 -0.04 -11.12
N GLY A 94 18.02 -0.14 -11.35
CA GLY A 94 17.00 0.04 -10.32
C GLY A 94 15.63 -0.45 -10.76
N GLU A 95 14.72 -0.57 -9.78
CA GLU A 95 13.30 -0.89 -9.98
C GLU A 95 12.47 0.17 -9.24
N ILE A 96 11.43 0.69 -9.91
CA ILE A 96 10.60 1.78 -9.40
C ILE A 96 9.13 1.48 -9.71
N SER A 97 8.28 1.68 -8.70
CA SER A 97 6.83 1.80 -8.84
C SER A 97 6.36 3.19 -8.40
N ALA A 98 5.37 3.73 -9.12
CA ALA A 98 4.66 4.94 -8.74
C ALA A 98 3.25 4.54 -8.30
N ASP A 99 3.09 3.98 -7.10
CA ASP A 99 1.82 3.31 -6.75
C ASP A 99 0.65 4.28 -6.55
N THR A 100 0.89 5.44 -5.93
CA THR A 100 -0.16 6.41 -5.57
C THR A 100 0.07 7.82 -6.09
N GLU A 101 1.32 8.21 -6.32
CA GLU A 101 1.69 9.56 -6.72
C GLU A 101 2.68 9.54 -7.89
N ARG A 102 2.77 10.66 -8.59
CA ARG A 102 3.69 10.83 -9.70
C ARG A 102 5.13 10.86 -9.20
N THR A 103 5.98 10.03 -9.79
CA THR A 103 7.38 9.88 -9.36
C THR A 103 8.34 10.22 -10.50
N GLU A 104 9.30 11.09 -10.26
CA GLU A 104 10.37 11.40 -11.20
C GLU A 104 11.63 10.61 -10.82
N VAL A 105 12.24 9.90 -11.78
CA VAL A 105 13.47 9.16 -11.56
C VAL A 105 14.48 9.39 -12.67
N ARG A 106 15.74 9.59 -12.26
CA ARG A 106 16.88 9.72 -13.16
C ARG A 106 17.42 8.34 -13.53
N ILE A 107 17.52 8.05 -14.83
CA ILE A 107 18.01 6.80 -15.40
C ILE A 107 19.42 7.06 -15.98
N GLY A 108 20.43 6.68 -15.20
CA GLY A 108 21.83 7.00 -15.49
C GLY A 108 22.06 8.51 -15.57
N ASP A 109 23.01 8.94 -16.40
CA ASP A 109 23.37 10.36 -16.51
C ASP A 109 22.51 11.14 -17.52
N ARG A 110 21.82 10.43 -18.42
CA ARG A 110 21.27 10.98 -19.66
C ARG A 110 19.75 10.93 -19.80
N ALA A 111 19.04 10.22 -18.94
CA ALA A 111 17.60 10.09 -19.05
C ALA A 111 16.89 10.43 -17.74
N VAL A 112 15.70 11.01 -17.87
CA VAL A 112 14.74 11.21 -16.79
C VAL A 112 13.43 10.57 -17.21
N ALA A 113 12.87 9.73 -16.34
CA ALA A 113 11.57 9.12 -16.50
C ALA A 113 10.61 9.71 -15.46
N VAL A 114 9.42 10.10 -15.90
CA VAL A 114 8.34 10.59 -15.06
C VAL A 114 7.22 9.57 -15.13
N LEU A 115 7.00 8.86 -14.03
CA LEU A 115 6.01 7.81 -13.87
C LEU A 115 4.72 8.42 -13.33
N GLU A 116 3.60 8.22 -14.04
CA GLU A 116 2.28 8.53 -13.51
C GLU A 116 1.81 7.43 -12.53
N PRO A 117 0.81 7.71 -11.65
CA PRO A 117 0.28 6.71 -10.72
C PRO A 117 -0.12 5.39 -11.42
N GLY A 118 0.30 4.27 -10.83
CA GLY A 118 0.12 2.91 -11.34
C GLY A 118 1.20 2.43 -12.31
N ALA A 119 2.21 3.26 -12.65
CA ALA A 119 3.30 2.85 -13.54
C ALA A 119 4.42 2.08 -12.82
N ARG A 120 5.06 1.14 -13.53
CA ARG A 120 6.17 0.33 -13.02
C ARG A 120 7.21 0.07 -14.10
N LEU A 121 8.48 0.29 -13.75
CA LEU A 121 9.61 -0.03 -14.61
C LEU A 121 10.81 -0.54 -13.83
N SER A 122 11.68 -1.25 -14.53
CA SER A 122 13.06 -1.53 -14.08
C SER A 122 14.03 -1.07 -15.16
N PHE A 123 15.29 -0.80 -14.80
CA PHE A 123 16.28 -0.35 -15.77
C PHE A 123 17.68 -0.84 -15.45
N ARG A 124 18.51 -0.92 -16.50
CA ARG A 124 19.94 -1.20 -16.43
C ARG A 124 20.67 -0.42 -17.53
N GLY A 125 21.41 0.62 -17.15
CA GLY A 125 22.07 1.50 -18.10
C GLY A 125 21.05 2.25 -18.97
N GLY A 126 21.15 2.12 -20.29
CA GLY A 126 20.23 2.72 -21.26
C GLY A 126 19.03 1.86 -21.63
N THR A 127 18.84 0.71 -20.97
CA THR A 127 17.73 -0.23 -21.24
C THR A 127 16.73 -0.18 -20.09
N VAL A 128 15.45 -0.01 -20.41
CA VAL A 128 14.33 0.10 -19.49
C VAL A 128 13.31 -0.98 -19.82
N ASP A 129 12.82 -1.71 -18.83
CA ASP A 129 11.69 -2.64 -18.94
C ASP A 129 10.46 -2.01 -18.26
N GLN A 130 9.53 -1.48 -19.05
CA GLN A 130 8.28 -0.90 -18.56
C GLN A 130 7.17 -1.94 -18.62
N THR A 131 6.69 -2.36 -17.45
CA THR A 131 5.72 -3.46 -17.33
C THR A 131 4.28 -2.96 -17.30
N LYS A 132 4.05 -1.72 -16.85
CA LYS A 132 2.70 -1.16 -16.69
C LYS A 132 2.71 0.37 -16.69
N GLY A 133 1.60 0.95 -17.13
CA GLY A 133 1.21 2.34 -16.88
C GLY A 133 1.84 3.33 -17.84
N ASN A 134 1.72 4.62 -17.52
CA ASN A 134 2.11 5.72 -18.37
C ASN A 134 3.39 6.38 -17.87
N VAL A 135 4.40 6.45 -18.73
CA VAL A 135 5.70 7.03 -18.41
C VAL A 135 6.12 8.01 -19.51
N PHE A 136 6.53 9.21 -19.09
CA PHE A 136 7.17 10.19 -19.96
C PHE A 136 8.69 10.11 -19.81
N TYR A 137 9.39 10.02 -20.93
CA TYR A 137 10.85 9.94 -20.99
C TYR A 137 11.41 11.20 -21.65
N ARG A 138 12.40 11.80 -21.01
CA ARG A 138 13.30 12.78 -21.61
C ARG A 138 14.70 12.18 -21.67
N VAL A 139 15.21 11.98 -22.88
CA VAL A 139 16.53 11.37 -23.12
C VAL A 139 17.41 12.38 -23.83
N GLU A 140 18.55 12.73 -23.21
CA GLU A 140 19.54 13.62 -23.80
C GLU A 140 20.30 12.92 -24.95
N PRO A 141 20.70 13.63 -26.02
CA PRO A 141 21.42 13.04 -27.16
C PRO A 141 22.70 12.28 -26.80
N GLY A 142 23.04 11.25 -27.59
CA GLY A 142 24.26 10.46 -27.43
C GLY A 142 24.12 9.01 -27.89
N GLY A 143 24.40 8.04 -27.02
CA GLY A 143 24.20 6.60 -27.25
C GLY A 143 22.75 6.14 -27.15
N GLY A 144 22.49 4.89 -27.59
CA GLY A 144 21.16 4.30 -27.65
C GLY A 144 20.48 4.16 -26.29
N PHE A 145 19.16 4.34 -26.30
CA PHE A 145 18.25 4.15 -25.17
C PHE A 145 17.05 3.34 -25.66
N ARG A 146 16.67 2.30 -24.92
CA ARG A 146 15.62 1.36 -25.31
C ARG A 146 14.63 1.15 -24.19
N VAL A 147 13.34 1.26 -24.50
CA VAL A 147 12.24 0.86 -23.61
C VAL A 147 11.62 -0.42 -24.16
N HIS A 148 11.69 -1.49 -23.38
CA HIS A 148 11.05 -2.77 -23.60
C HIS A 148 9.69 -2.78 -22.90
N THR A 149 8.69 -3.28 -23.61
CA THR A 149 7.36 -3.59 -23.06
C THR A 149 6.95 -4.96 -23.57
N ALA A 150 5.91 -5.55 -22.96
CA ALA A 150 5.37 -6.80 -23.48
C ALA A 150 4.79 -6.67 -24.90
N ALA A 151 4.33 -5.47 -25.27
CA ALA A 151 3.75 -5.19 -26.59
C ALA A 151 4.81 -4.81 -27.64
N GLY A 152 6.06 -4.51 -27.27
CA GLY A 152 7.10 -4.14 -28.23
C GLY A 152 8.18 -3.22 -27.66
N ASP A 153 9.08 -2.80 -28.55
CA ASP A 153 10.28 -2.06 -28.22
C ASP A 153 10.26 -0.63 -28.77
N VAL A 154 10.85 0.29 -28.01
CA VAL A 154 11.01 1.70 -28.37
C VAL A 154 12.49 2.07 -28.30
N ASP A 155 13.11 2.32 -29.45
CA ASP A 155 14.52 2.68 -29.61
C ASP A 155 14.70 4.18 -29.90
N VAL A 156 15.58 4.83 -29.16
CA VAL A 156 15.89 6.25 -29.34
C VAL A 156 17.37 6.58 -29.11
N THR A 157 17.81 7.75 -29.59
CA THR A 157 19.17 8.29 -29.35
C THR A 157 19.19 9.63 -28.61
N GLY A 158 18.04 10.30 -28.49
CA GLY A 158 17.83 11.56 -27.76
C GLY A 158 16.53 12.25 -28.20
N THR A 159 15.54 12.32 -27.31
CA THR A 159 14.14 12.72 -27.62
C THR A 159 13.31 12.81 -26.35
N CYS A 160 12.19 13.55 -26.43
CA CYS A 160 11.09 13.52 -25.48
C CYS A 160 9.93 12.70 -26.05
N PHE A 161 9.52 11.65 -25.35
CA PHE A 161 8.44 10.75 -25.79
C PHE A 161 7.69 10.17 -24.59
N ARG A 162 6.48 9.65 -24.85
CA ARG A 162 5.63 9.00 -23.85
C ARG A 162 5.30 7.59 -24.28
N VAL A 163 5.30 6.67 -23.33
CA VAL A 163 4.88 5.27 -23.52
C VAL A 163 3.81 4.95 -22.49
N ASP A 164 2.63 4.56 -22.97
CA ASP A 164 1.51 4.12 -22.14
C ASP A 164 1.23 2.64 -22.40
N VAL A 165 1.57 1.79 -21.43
CA VAL A 165 1.34 0.35 -21.47
C VAL A 165 0.01 0.06 -20.82
N LYS A 166 -0.99 -0.23 -21.65
CA LYS A 166 -2.31 -0.64 -21.19
C LYS A 166 -2.27 -2.14 -20.98
N ALA A 167 -2.58 -2.57 -19.75
CA ALA A 167 -3.04 -3.93 -19.57
C ALA A 167 -4.39 -4.03 -20.27
N SER A 168 -4.42 -4.43 -21.54
CA SER A 168 -5.64 -4.66 -22.30
C SER A 168 -6.31 -5.96 -21.85
N GLY A 169 -6.55 -6.08 -20.54
CA GLY A 169 -7.70 -6.79 -20.02
C GLY A 169 -8.91 -5.90 -20.30
N ARG A 170 -9.53 -6.10 -21.46
CA ARG A 170 -10.97 -5.89 -21.73
C ARG A 170 -11.70 -5.28 -20.52
N SER A 171 -11.75 -3.94 -20.43
CA SER A 171 -12.60 -3.13 -19.53
C SER A 171 -12.79 -3.67 -18.10
N ASP A 172 -12.35 -2.92 -17.09
CA ASP A 172 -12.61 -3.06 -15.64
C ASP A 172 -14.09 -3.22 -15.20
N GLU A 173 -15.01 -3.64 -16.07
CA GLU A 173 -16.46 -3.75 -15.82
C GLU A 173 -17.17 -4.98 -16.41
N MET A 174 -16.47 -5.95 -17.03
CA MET A 174 -17.10 -7.23 -17.40
C MET A 174 -16.65 -8.39 -16.49
N GLN A 175 -17.42 -8.57 -15.41
CA GLN A 175 -17.75 -9.82 -14.73
C GLN A 175 -16.65 -10.88 -14.60
N ALA A 176 -15.97 -10.87 -13.45
CA ALA A 176 -15.32 -12.05 -12.88
C ALA A 176 -16.32 -13.16 -12.44
N ARG A 177 -17.63 -13.01 -12.70
CA ARG A 177 -18.66 -13.98 -12.27
C ARG A 177 -19.07 -15.04 -13.30
N ASP A 178 -18.70 -14.92 -14.58
CA ASP A 178 -19.15 -15.87 -15.61
C ASP A 178 -18.06 -16.80 -16.19
N VAL A 179 -16.83 -16.79 -15.66
CA VAL A 179 -15.77 -17.76 -16.06
C VAL A 179 -15.87 -19.06 -15.23
N LYS A 180 -17.08 -19.57 -15.02
CA LYS A 180 -17.32 -20.86 -14.33
C LYS A 180 -17.62 -22.03 -15.29
N MET A 181 -17.57 -21.81 -16.60
CA MET A 181 -17.78 -22.87 -17.60
C MET A 181 -16.85 -22.65 -18.80
N GLY A 182 -15.74 -23.38 -18.86
CA GLY A 182 -14.96 -23.54 -20.09
C GLY A 182 -13.48 -23.21 -19.95
N ALA A 183 -12.69 -24.25 -19.71
CA ALA A 183 -11.25 -24.22 -19.90
C ALA A 183 -10.94 -23.94 -21.38
N LEU A 184 -10.39 -22.77 -21.70
CA LEU A 184 -9.56 -22.44 -22.88
C LEU A 184 -8.94 -21.05 -22.64
N GLY A 185 -7.61 -20.97 -22.68
CA GLY A 185 -6.82 -19.80 -22.26
C GLY A 185 -7.17 -18.51 -23.01
N ALA A 186 -7.66 -17.50 -22.28
CA ALA A 186 -7.72 -16.14 -22.78
C ALA A 186 -6.30 -15.55 -22.73
N ALA A 187 -5.63 -15.48 -23.88
CA ALA A 187 -4.47 -14.63 -24.02
C ALA A 187 -4.94 -13.18 -23.81
N LEU A 188 -4.47 -12.55 -22.72
CA LEU A 188 -4.63 -11.11 -22.54
C LEU A 188 -3.83 -10.45 -23.67
N ALA A 189 -4.50 -9.83 -24.63
CA ALA A 189 -3.83 -8.99 -25.60
C ALA A 189 -3.19 -7.83 -24.83
N LEU A 190 -1.89 -7.60 -24.97
CA LEU A 190 -1.20 -6.47 -24.36
C LEU A 190 -1.02 -5.39 -25.43
N GLY A 191 -1.28 -4.14 -25.06
CA GLY A 191 -1.20 -3.01 -25.97
C GLY A 191 -0.35 -1.89 -25.38
N MET A 192 0.40 -1.20 -26.22
CA MET A 192 1.07 0.05 -25.84
C MET A 192 0.77 1.16 -26.85
N SER A 193 0.78 2.40 -26.37
CA SER A 193 0.78 3.58 -27.23
C SER A 193 2.05 4.40 -27.01
N VAL A 194 2.63 4.89 -28.11
CA VAL A 194 3.86 5.70 -28.12
C VAL A 194 3.55 7.04 -28.76
N ALA A 195 3.88 8.14 -28.09
CA ALA A 195 3.72 9.49 -28.62
C ALA A 195 5.05 10.25 -28.57
N VAL A 196 5.43 10.89 -29.67
CA VAL A 196 6.71 11.59 -29.81
C VAL A 196 6.51 13.10 -29.76
N TYR A 197 7.18 13.77 -28.82
CA TYR A 197 7.11 15.23 -28.69
C TYR A 197 8.26 15.92 -29.41
N GLU A 198 9.46 15.33 -29.37
CA GLU A 198 10.66 15.89 -30.01
C GLU A 198 11.47 14.78 -30.68
N GLY A 199 12.27 15.10 -31.70
CA GLY A 199 13.19 14.14 -32.31
C GLY A 199 12.50 13.01 -33.09
N LYS A 200 13.08 11.81 -33.03
CA LYS A 200 12.61 10.61 -33.74
C LYS A 200 12.69 9.40 -32.83
N VAL A 201 11.70 8.52 -32.95
CA VAL A 201 11.58 7.29 -32.17
C VAL A 201 11.35 6.13 -33.12
N ALA A 202 12.09 5.04 -32.97
CA ALA A 202 11.81 3.81 -33.70
C ALA A 202 11.04 2.85 -32.80
N VAL A 203 9.81 2.53 -33.19
CA VAL A 203 8.94 1.57 -32.50
C VAL A 203 8.96 0.26 -33.28
N SER A 204 9.12 -0.87 -32.60
CA SER A 204 9.10 -2.20 -33.23
C SER A 204 8.27 -3.21 -32.47
N HIS A 205 7.58 -4.06 -33.22
CA HIS A 205 6.83 -5.21 -32.74
C HIS A 205 7.01 -6.36 -33.72
N ALA A 206 7.37 -7.54 -33.22
CA ALA A 206 7.74 -8.69 -34.05
C ALA A 206 8.78 -8.33 -35.15
N GLN A 207 8.42 -8.42 -36.43
CA GLN A 207 9.30 -8.09 -37.56
C GLN A 207 9.05 -6.69 -38.13
N GLU A 208 8.10 -5.95 -37.57
CA GLU A 208 7.74 -4.61 -38.01
C GLU A 208 8.51 -3.57 -37.21
N ARG A 209 9.00 -2.54 -37.92
CA ARG A 209 9.67 -1.39 -37.31
C ARG A 209 9.25 -0.12 -38.02
N VAL A 210 8.73 0.82 -37.26
CA VAL A 210 8.25 2.12 -37.75
C VAL A 210 9.01 3.24 -37.07
N THR A 211 9.39 4.26 -37.83
CA THR A 211 10.03 5.46 -37.28
C THR A 211 9.00 6.57 -37.18
N LEU A 212 8.73 7.01 -35.96
CA LEU A 212 7.89 8.15 -35.62
C LEU A 212 8.74 9.42 -35.53
N LYS A 213 8.16 10.55 -35.94
CA LYS A 213 8.70 11.90 -35.79
C LYS A 213 7.91 12.68 -34.74
N ALA A 214 8.45 13.82 -34.32
CA ALA A 214 7.73 14.76 -33.46
C ALA A 214 6.30 15.06 -33.98
N GLY A 215 5.32 14.92 -33.09
CA GLY A 215 3.90 15.08 -33.37
C GLY A 215 3.19 13.82 -33.88
N GLU A 216 3.89 12.71 -34.09
CA GLU A 216 3.31 11.42 -34.46
C GLU A 216 3.15 10.50 -33.24
N SER A 217 2.17 9.60 -33.32
CA SER A 217 1.98 8.50 -32.38
C SER A 217 1.80 7.17 -33.11
N ALA A 218 2.01 6.07 -32.39
CA ALA A 218 1.62 4.74 -32.82
C ALA A 218 1.00 3.95 -31.68
N ASP A 219 0.03 3.13 -32.02
CA ASP A 219 -0.51 2.08 -31.16
C ASP A 219 0.10 0.74 -31.58
N VAL A 220 0.46 -0.09 -30.62
CA VAL A 220 1.10 -1.38 -30.83
C VAL A 220 0.31 -2.45 -30.08
N SER A 221 -0.11 -3.50 -30.79
CA SER A 221 -0.82 -4.65 -30.23
C SER A 221 -0.42 -5.93 -30.97
N ASP A 222 -0.59 -7.08 -30.31
CA ASP A 222 -0.37 -8.38 -30.96
C ASP A 222 -1.30 -8.61 -32.17
N ALA A 223 -2.48 -7.99 -32.17
CA ALA A 223 -3.50 -8.18 -33.20
C ALA A 223 -3.24 -7.35 -34.46
N ASP A 224 -2.78 -6.11 -34.27
CA ASP A 224 -2.74 -5.10 -35.33
C ASP A 224 -1.31 -4.69 -35.73
N GLY A 225 -0.28 -5.20 -35.04
CA GLY A 225 1.10 -4.80 -35.28
C GLY A 225 1.36 -3.35 -34.85
N VAL A 226 2.16 -2.61 -35.63
CA VAL A 226 2.43 -1.18 -35.35
C VAL A 226 1.54 -0.29 -36.22
N VAL A 227 0.52 0.32 -35.62
CA VAL A 227 -0.42 1.23 -36.30
C VAL A 227 -0.05 2.68 -36.01
N VAL A 228 0.43 3.40 -37.02
CA VAL A 228 0.73 4.84 -36.90
C VAL A 228 -0.56 5.63 -36.88
N THR A 229 -0.78 6.37 -35.79
CA THR A 229 -1.88 7.31 -35.66
C THR A 229 -1.35 8.73 -35.86
N SER A 230 -1.51 9.26 -37.07
CA SER A 230 -1.16 10.64 -37.40
C SER A 230 -2.27 11.59 -36.94
N ALA A 231 -2.62 11.57 -35.65
CA ALA A 231 -3.40 12.65 -35.08
C ALA A 231 -2.43 13.81 -34.92
N LYS A 232 -2.55 14.83 -35.78
CA LYS A 232 -1.74 16.05 -35.76
C LYS A 232 -1.91 16.72 -34.39
N LEU A 233 -1.09 16.33 -33.41
CA LEU A 233 -0.93 17.02 -32.14
C LEU A 233 -0.54 18.45 -32.52
N GLY A 234 -1.44 19.41 -32.24
CA GLY A 234 -1.38 20.77 -32.76
C GLY A 234 -0.03 21.44 -32.50
N ALA A 235 0.84 21.43 -33.50
CA ALA A 235 2.07 22.20 -33.52
C ALA A 235 1.76 23.62 -33.98
N ALA A 236 1.53 24.52 -33.02
CA ALA A 236 1.69 25.95 -33.23
C ALA A 236 3.20 26.24 -33.31
N GLY A 237 3.72 26.48 -34.52
CA GLY A 237 5.08 27.01 -34.67
C GLY A 237 5.84 26.54 -35.91
N ALA A 238 5.55 27.14 -37.06
CA ALA A 238 6.55 27.40 -38.10
C ALA A 238 6.07 28.55 -38.98
N ALA A 239 6.76 29.69 -38.88
CA ALA A 239 6.51 30.89 -39.66
C ALA A 239 6.87 30.68 -41.14
N GLY A 240 5.96 31.08 -42.04
CA GLY A 240 6.24 31.15 -43.47
C GLY A 240 5.02 31.45 -44.34
N SER A 241 4.91 32.70 -44.78
CA SER A 241 3.98 33.28 -45.77
C SER A 241 2.56 33.67 -45.30
N GLN A 242 2.17 34.87 -45.73
CA GLN A 242 1.07 35.67 -45.20
C GLN A 242 -0.28 35.36 -45.88
N ASP A 243 -1.34 35.48 -45.07
CA ASP A 243 -2.77 35.66 -45.35
C ASP A 243 -3.62 34.49 -45.91
N ALA A 244 -3.09 33.55 -46.68
CA ALA A 244 -3.81 32.31 -46.99
C ALA A 244 -3.87 31.25 -45.84
N PRO A 245 -2.89 31.15 -44.91
CA PRO A 245 -2.89 30.11 -43.87
C PRO A 245 -3.88 30.33 -42.71
N LEU A 246 -4.35 31.56 -42.50
CA LEU A 246 -5.21 31.90 -41.36
C LEU A 246 -6.64 31.40 -41.53
N GLU A 247 -7.18 31.40 -42.74
CA GLU A 247 -8.52 30.84 -43.01
C GLU A 247 -8.54 29.31 -42.85
N GLU A 248 -7.48 28.63 -43.30
CA GLU A 248 -7.37 27.17 -43.15
C GLU A 248 -7.10 26.77 -41.69
N ALA A 249 -6.29 27.54 -40.96
CA ALA A 249 -6.11 27.39 -39.52
C ALA A 249 -7.43 27.61 -38.77
N ASN A 250 -8.21 28.63 -39.12
CA ASN A 250 -9.51 28.89 -38.51
C ASN A 250 -10.54 27.80 -38.82
N LYS A 251 -10.59 27.28 -40.05
CA LYS A 251 -11.44 26.11 -40.39
C LYS A 251 -11.06 24.89 -39.57
N SER A 252 -9.76 24.60 -39.46
CA SER A 252 -9.28 23.47 -38.65
C SER A 252 -9.59 23.63 -37.15
N LEU A 253 -9.55 24.86 -36.63
CA LEU A 253 -9.89 25.17 -35.24
C LEU A 253 -11.38 24.98 -34.98
N VAL A 254 -12.24 25.46 -35.88
CA VAL A 254 -13.71 25.27 -35.77
C VAL A 254 -14.08 23.80 -35.78
N VAL A 255 -13.46 22.99 -36.65
CA VAL A 255 -13.65 21.53 -36.67
C VAL A 255 -13.17 20.91 -35.35
N THR A 256 -12.00 21.29 -34.86
CA THR A 256 -11.45 20.76 -33.59
C THR A 256 -12.31 21.13 -32.39
N VAL A 257 -12.79 22.37 -32.30
CA VAL A 257 -13.69 22.83 -31.23
C VAL A 257 -15.03 22.10 -31.31
N SER A 258 -15.56 21.85 -32.51
CA SER A 258 -16.80 21.08 -32.68
C SER A 258 -16.64 19.62 -32.24
N ASP A 259 -15.50 18.99 -32.54
CA ASP A 259 -15.20 17.63 -32.11
C ASP A 259 -15.02 17.54 -30.59
N MET A 260 -14.30 18.50 -29.99
CA MET A 260 -14.14 18.57 -28.53
C MET A 260 -15.47 18.77 -27.80
N LYS A 261 -16.37 19.61 -28.33
CA LYS A 261 -17.72 19.77 -27.78
C LYS A 261 -18.51 18.46 -27.83
N LYS A 262 -18.46 17.76 -28.97
CA LYS A 262 -19.14 16.46 -29.12
C LYS A 262 -18.59 15.39 -28.16
N ARG A 263 -17.28 15.39 -27.91
CA ARG A 263 -16.64 14.49 -26.94
C ARG A 263 -17.04 14.84 -25.51
N LEU A 264 -17.11 16.12 -25.15
CA LEU A 264 -17.61 16.59 -23.86
C LEU A 264 -19.05 16.13 -23.62
N GLU A 265 -19.95 16.34 -24.58
CA GLU A 265 -21.34 15.88 -24.50
C GLU A 265 -21.43 14.36 -24.33
N THR A 266 -20.57 13.60 -25.02
CA THR A 266 -20.52 12.13 -24.87
C THR A 266 -20.05 11.71 -23.48
N ILE A 267 -19.01 12.35 -22.94
CA ILE A 267 -18.49 12.07 -21.59
C ILE A 267 -19.52 12.43 -20.52
N GLU A 268 -20.19 13.58 -20.65
CA GLU A 268 -21.26 13.99 -19.73
C GLU A 268 -22.42 12.99 -19.75
N SER A 269 -22.79 12.49 -20.93
CA SER A 269 -23.81 11.44 -21.05
C SER A 269 -23.37 10.12 -20.41
N GLN A 270 -22.11 9.71 -20.59
CA GLN A 270 -21.57 8.49 -19.97
C GLN A 270 -21.50 8.61 -18.45
N LYS A 271 -21.07 9.77 -17.94
CA LYS A 271 -21.06 10.05 -16.50
C LYS A 271 -22.47 9.93 -15.91
N LYS A 272 -23.46 10.53 -16.55
CA LYS A 272 -24.85 10.47 -16.10
C LYS A 272 -25.40 9.03 -16.11
N ASP A 273 -25.08 8.24 -17.13
CA ASP A 273 -25.47 6.83 -17.21
C ASP A 273 -24.80 6.00 -16.10
N LEU A 274 -23.50 6.24 -15.83
CA LEU A 274 -22.77 5.57 -14.75
C LEU A 274 -23.29 5.97 -13.36
N GLU A 275 -23.55 7.24 -13.11
CA GLU A 275 -24.14 7.72 -11.86
C GLU A 275 -25.52 7.09 -11.63
N GLN A 276 -26.34 6.97 -12.68
CA GLN A 276 -27.63 6.30 -12.60
C GLN A 276 -27.50 4.81 -12.32
N LYS A 277 -26.57 4.11 -12.99
CA LYS A 277 -26.29 2.68 -12.74
C LYS A 277 -25.77 2.44 -11.33
N LEU A 278 -24.90 3.31 -10.83
CA LEU A 278 -24.34 3.23 -9.49
C LEU A 278 -25.43 3.44 -8.44
N SER A 279 -26.26 4.47 -8.60
CA SER A 279 -27.42 4.69 -7.73
C SER A 279 -28.38 3.48 -7.73
N GLN A 280 -28.68 2.90 -8.90
CA GLN A 280 -29.52 1.70 -9.00
C GLN A 280 -28.88 0.47 -8.36
N ALA A 281 -27.55 0.30 -8.49
CA ALA A 281 -26.82 -0.81 -7.88
C ALA A 281 -26.80 -0.66 -6.35
N GLU A 282 -26.59 0.55 -5.84
CA GLU A 282 -26.66 0.84 -4.41
C GLU A 282 -28.06 0.62 -3.84
N GLU A 283 -29.11 1.04 -4.54
CA GLU A 283 -30.48 0.78 -4.13
C GLU A 283 -30.80 -0.71 -4.15
N LYS A 284 -30.33 -1.45 -5.16
CA LYS A 284 -30.47 -2.92 -5.20
C LYS A 284 -29.71 -3.59 -4.06
N LEU A 285 -28.49 -3.18 -3.77
CA LEU A 285 -27.72 -3.68 -2.61
C LEU A 285 -28.43 -3.37 -1.30
N LYS A 286 -28.94 -2.15 -1.11
CA LYS A 286 -29.71 -1.77 0.08
C LYS A 286 -31.04 -2.54 0.16
N ALA A 287 -31.67 -2.85 -0.96
CA ALA A 287 -32.90 -3.63 -1.03
C ALA A 287 -32.65 -5.13 -0.77
N GLU A 288 -31.57 -5.70 -1.30
CA GLU A 288 -31.11 -7.08 -1.03
C GLU A 288 -30.66 -7.24 0.44
N GLN A 289 -30.12 -6.18 1.04
CA GLN A 289 -29.81 -6.14 2.47
C GLN A 289 -31.04 -5.98 3.36
N LYS A 290 -32.12 -5.35 2.87
CA LYS A 290 -33.36 -5.10 3.63
C LYS A 290 -34.49 -6.09 3.35
N GLY A 291 -34.42 -6.85 2.27
CA GLY A 291 -35.49 -7.70 1.78
C GLY A 291 -34.95 -9.00 1.24
N ALA A 292 -35.42 -10.09 1.84
CA ALA A 292 -35.23 -11.50 1.49
C ALA A 292 -34.13 -12.25 2.26
N ASP A 293 -34.56 -13.41 2.74
CA ASP A 293 -33.88 -14.58 3.31
C ASP A 293 -32.63 -15.09 2.54
N GLY A 294 -31.75 -14.21 2.07
CA GLY A 294 -30.65 -14.55 1.16
C GLY A 294 -29.39 -13.71 1.26
N ALA A 295 -29.40 -12.55 1.94
CA ALA A 295 -28.15 -12.01 2.47
C ALA A 295 -27.67 -12.97 3.58
N PRO A 296 -26.38 -13.38 3.62
CA PRO A 296 -25.91 -14.23 4.71
C PRO A 296 -26.26 -13.53 6.02
N ALA A 297 -27.05 -14.20 6.86
CA ALA A 297 -27.49 -13.64 8.11
C ALA A 297 -26.27 -13.11 8.86
N LYS A 298 -26.30 -11.82 9.22
CA LYS A 298 -25.25 -11.19 10.03
C LYS A 298 -24.97 -12.12 11.19
N ASN A 299 -23.70 -12.45 11.44
CA ASN A 299 -23.38 -13.36 12.52
C ASN A 299 -23.96 -12.80 13.82
N ASP A 300 -24.58 -13.65 14.62
CA ASP A 300 -25.23 -13.32 15.87
C ASP A 300 -24.33 -12.57 16.89
N PHE A 301 -23.01 -12.62 16.68
CA PHE A 301 -21.98 -12.01 17.51
C PHE A 301 -21.24 -10.85 16.83
N ASP A 302 -21.57 -10.55 15.57
CA ASP A 302 -21.18 -9.30 14.91
C ASP A 302 -22.12 -8.20 15.41
N LEU A 303 -21.73 -7.57 16.51
CA LEU A 303 -22.57 -6.62 17.26
C LEU A 303 -22.15 -5.19 16.91
N SER A 304 -23.10 -4.40 16.39
CA SER A 304 -22.93 -2.96 16.23
C SER A 304 -22.97 -2.24 17.58
N GLN A 305 -22.61 -0.95 17.59
CA GLN A 305 -22.71 -0.14 18.81
C GLN A 305 -24.16 -0.08 19.34
N ASP A 306 -25.15 -0.01 18.45
CA ASP A 306 -26.57 0.00 18.83
C ASP A 306 -26.99 -1.35 19.44
N ASP A 307 -26.49 -2.46 18.91
CA ASP A 307 -26.72 -3.80 19.48
C ASP A 307 -26.14 -3.89 20.89
N LEU A 308 -24.93 -3.34 21.10
CA LEU A 308 -24.28 -3.30 22.41
C LEU A 308 -25.07 -2.43 23.41
N VAL A 309 -25.60 -1.29 22.98
CA VAL A 309 -26.47 -0.43 23.80
C VAL A 309 -27.79 -1.13 24.15
N ALA A 310 -28.37 -1.89 23.21
CA ALA A 310 -29.57 -2.67 23.47
C ALA A 310 -29.32 -3.78 24.50
N LEU A 311 -28.26 -4.57 24.31
CA LEU A 311 -27.83 -5.60 25.27
C LEU A 311 -27.52 -5.01 26.65
N ALA A 312 -26.99 -3.79 26.71
CA ALA A 312 -26.69 -3.12 27.98
C ALA A 312 -27.92 -2.79 28.83
N LYS A 313 -29.06 -2.48 28.20
CA LYS A 313 -30.32 -2.26 28.91
C LYS A 313 -30.75 -3.52 29.68
N GLU A 314 -30.50 -4.68 29.09
CA GLU A 314 -30.80 -6.01 29.65
C GLU A 314 -29.72 -6.51 30.64
N GLY A 315 -28.57 -5.83 30.70
CA GLY A 315 -27.41 -6.30 31.45
C GLY A 315 -26.77 -7.54 30.83
N THR A 316 -26.85 -7.68 29.50
CA THR A 316 -26.35 -8.83 28.75
C THR A 316 -25.00 -8.51 28.10
N LEU A 317 -24.02 -9.38 28.26
CA LEU A 317 -22.72 -9.32 27.57
C LEU A 317 -22.63 -10.48 26.59
N LYS A 318 -22.71 -10.21 25.29
CA LYS A 318 -22.57 -11.22 24.23
C LYS A 318 -21.24 -11.03 23.49
N TYR A 319 -20.40 -12.06 23.38
CA TYR A 319 -19.12 -11.96 22.68
C TYR A 319 -18.67 -13.30 22.07
N ARG A 320 -17.77 -13.18 21.09
CA ARG A 320 -17.12 -14.29 20.40
C ARG A 320 -15.62 -14.22 20.65
N VAL A 321 -14.97 -15.37 20.79
CA VAL A 321 -13.51 -15.46 20.96
C VAL A 321 -12.96 -16.55 20.04
N PRO A 322 -11.76 -16.38 19.46
CA PRO A 322 -11.05 -17.48 18.81
C PRO A 322 -10.79 -18.61 19.80
N CYS A 323 -10.99 -19.86 19.37
CA CYS A 323 -10.67 -21.02 20.20
C CYS A 323 -9.22 -21.04 20.67
N SER A 324 -9.07 -21.56 21.89
CA SER A 324 -7.82 -21.93 22.52
C SER A 324 -7.52 -23.40 22.29
N LYS A 325 -6.58 -23.73 21.41
CA LYS A 325 -6.00 -25.08 21.37
C LYS A 325 -4.55 -24.99 21.80
N GLN A 326 -4.12 -25.85 22.73
CA GLN A 326 -2.73 -25.88 23.21
C GLN A 326 -1.72 -26.06 22.07
N ALA A 327 -2.07 -26.82 21.03
CA ALA A 327 -1.24 -27.01 19.84
C ALA A 327 -1.41 -25.91 18.77
N GLY A 328 -2.18 -24.86 19.06
CA GLY A 328 -2.66 -23.90 18.06
C GLY A 328 -3.86 -24.43 17.26
N TYR A 329 -4.51 -23.55 16.52
CA TYR A 329 -5.55 -23.90 15.56
C TYR A 329 -5.09 -23.50 14.16
N LYS A 330 -5.20 -24.44 13.22
CA LYS A 330 -5.04 -24.22 11.79
C LYS A 330 -6.28 -24.79 11.09
N PRO A 331 -7.02 -23.99 10.29
CA PRO A 331 -8.14 -24.51 9.53
C PRO A 331 -7.64 -25.53 8.51
N ASP A 332 -8.42 -26.59 8.26
CA ASP A 332 -8.13 -27.53 7.19
C ASP A 332 -8.50 -26.95 5.81
N ALA A 333 -8.16 -27.68 4.76
CA ALA A 333 -8.41 -27.24 3.39
C ALA A 333 -9.90 -27.05 3.07
N ASP A 334 -10.80 -27.82 3.68
CA ASP A 334 -12.25 -27.68 3.45
C ASP A 334 -12.76 -26.36 4.05
N VAL A 335 -12.33 -26.02 5.27
CA VAL A 335 -12.66 -24.73 5.90
C VAL A 335 -12.11 -23.57 5.08
N VAL A 336 -10.85 -23.62 4.64
CA VAL A 336 -10.22 -22.54 3.85
C VAL A 336 -10.94 -22.37 2.50
N ASN A 337 -11.27 -23.47 1.83
CA ASN A 337 -12.01 -23.43 0.57
C ASN A 337 -13.43 -22.87 0.74
N LYS A 338 -14.14 -23.24 1.82
CA LYS A 338 -15.47 -22.68 2.14
C LYS A 338 -15.42 -21.19 2.43
N LEU A 339 -14.31 -20.70 2.97
CA LEU A 339 -14.07 -19.27 3.15
C LEU A 339 -13.76 -18.56 1.82
N GLY A 340 -13.51 -19.27 0.72
CA GLY A 340 -13.13 -18.68 -0.57
C GLY A 340 -11.68 -18.21 -0.61
N LEU A 341 -10.84 -18.74 0.28
CA LEU A 341 -9.44 -18.38 0.41
C LEU A 341 -8.53 -19.41 -0.29
N ALA A 342 -7.31 -19.01 -0.59
CA ALA A 342 -6.33 -19.90 -1.18
C ALA A 342 -5.74 -20.86 -0.11
N PRO A 343 -5.30 -22.08 -0.45
CA PRO A 343 -4.82 -23.05 0.53
C PRO A 343 -3.71 -22.54 1.47
N GLN A 344 -2.82 -21.67 0.97
CA GLN A 344 -1.74 -21.06 1.77
C GLN A 344 -2.24 -20.10 2.85
N ASP A 345 -3.47 -19.57 2.73
CA ASP A 345 -4.05 -18.62 3.68
C ASP A 345 -4.37 -19.29 5.04
N ALA A 346 -4.37 -20.63 5.08
CA ALA A 346 -4.48 -21.40 6.32
C ALA A 346 -3.41 -20.99 7.35
N ASP A 347 -2.18 -20.70 6.90
CA ASP A 347 -1.08 -20.29 7.78
C ASP A 347 -1.27 -18.86 8.29
N THR A 348 -1.83 -17.96 7.48
CA THR A 348 -2.20 -16.61 7.91
C THR A 348 -3.25 -16.66 9.01
N ILE A 349 -4.30 -17.47 8.84
CA ILE A 349 -5.32 -17.66 9.88
C ILE A 349 -4.71 -18.27 11.14
N ALA A 350 -3.89 -19.32 11.01
CA ALA A 350 -3.23 -19.96 12.15
C ALA A 350 -2.34 -18.99 12.94
N ASN A 351 -1.65 -18.09 12.24
CA ASN A 351 -0.85 -17.03 12.86
C ASN A 351 -1.71 -16.05 13.65
N ALA A 352 -2.88 -15.65 13.14
CA ALA A 352 -3.82 -14.80 13.88
C ALA A 352 -4.30 -15.47 15.17
N TYR A 353 -4.62 -16.77 15.14
CA TYR A 353 -4.96 -17.54 16.36
C TYR A 353 -3.82 -17.55 17.38
N LYS A 354 -2.58 -17.75 16.92
CA LYS A 354 -1.40 -17.71 17.78
C LYS A 354 -1.23 -16.33 18.42
N LYS A 355 -1.42 -15.25 17.66
CA LYS A 355 -1.31 -13.87 18.16
C LYS A 355 -2.36 -13.55 19.22
N VAL A 356 -3.60 -14.01 19.03
CA VAL A 356 -4.64 -13.87 20.06
C VAL A 356 -4.29 -14.68 21.31
N ALA A 357 -3.73 -15.88 21.17
CA ALA A 357 -3.29 -16.67 22.31
C ALA A 357 -2.17 -15.98 23.11
N GLU A 358 -1.15 -15.43 22.43
CA GLU A 358 -0.07 -14.62 23.03
C GLU A 358 -0.62 -13.36 23.72
N TRP A 359 -1.54 -12.65 23.06
CA TRP A 359 -2.20 -11.47 23.62
C TRP A 359 -2.98 -11.83 24.89
N ARG A 360 -3.75 -12.91 24.84
CA ARG A 360 -4.57 -13.38 25.94
C ARG A 360 -3.72 -13.76 27.14
N GLU A 361 -2.64 -14.49 26.91
CA GLU A 361 -1.66 -14.84 27.93
C GLU A 361 -1.14 -13.59 28.65
N LYS A 362 -0.69 -12.59 27.88
CA LYS A 362 -0.15 -11.34 28.40
C LYS A 362 -1.17 -10.52 29.20
N ASN A 363 -2.42 -10.47 28.75
CA ASN A 363 -3.42 -9.54 29.31
C ASN A 363 -4.31 -10.17 30.38
N MET A 364 -4.51 -11.49 30.37
CA MET A 364 -5.45 -12.16 31.29
C MET A 364 -4.74 -12.92 32.40
N ARG A 365 -3.51 -13.44 32.19
CA ARG A 365 -2.79 -14.15 33.25
C ARG A 365 -2.49 -13.30 34.50
N PRO A 366 -2.12 -12.02 34.39
CA PRO A 366 -1.94 -11.19 35.58
C PRO A 366 -3.21 -11.08 36.42
N ILE A 367 -4.38 -11.04 35.77
CA ILE A 367 -5.69 -11.01 36.45
C ILE A 367 -5.94 -12.34 37.16
N CYS A 368 -5.59 -13.47 36.53
CA CYS A 368 -5.68 -14.80 37.14
C CYS A 368 -4.88 -14.89 38.43
N GLN A 369 -3.61 -14.46 38.37
CA GLN A 369 -2.69 -14.49 39.51
C GLN A 369 -3.12 -13.54 40.62
N GLU A 370 -3.77 -12.43 40.29
CA GLU A 370 -4.33 -11.48 41.25
C GLU A 370 -5.49 -12.11 42.05
N VAL A 371 -6.42 -12.80 41.38
CA VAL A 371 -7.62 -13.35 42.03
C VAL A 371 -7.32 -14.69 42.74
N LEU A 372 -6.60 -15.59 42.08
CA LEU A 372 -6.37 -16.95 42.57
C LEU A 372 -5.06 -17.09 43.36
N GLY A 373 -4.27 -16.02 43.44
CA GLY A 373 -2.94 -16.00 44.03
C GLY A 373 -1.85 -16.52 43.08
N LYS A 374 -0.61 -16.06 43.29
CA LYS A 374 0.55 -16.55 42.54
C LYS A 374 0.96 -17.92 43.04
N SER A 375 0.76 -18.95 42.21
CA SER A 375 1.18 -20.32 42.50
C SER A 375 1.62 -21.04 41.22
N GLU A 376 2.39 -22.12 41.38
CA GLU A 376 2.77 -22.99 40.27
C GLU A 376 1.52 -23.56 39.55
N LEU A 377 0.41 -23.76 40.29
CA LEU A 377 -0.87 -24.18 39.73
C LEU A 377 -1.44 -23.12 38.77
N THR A 378 -1.46 -21.84 39.18
CA THR A 378 -1.96 -20.75 38.34
C THR A 378 -1.07 -20.49 37.12
N ASP A 379 0.21 -20.82 37.20
CA ASP A 379 1.14 -20.66 36.07
C ASP A 379 0.96 -21.77 35.03
N LYS A 380 0.62 -22.99 35.45
CA LYS A 380 0.36 -24.12 34.54
C LYS A 380 -1.07 -24.18 34.01
N MET A 381 -1.99 -23.45 34.64
CA MET A 381 -3.40 -23.43 34.26
C MET A 381 -3.61 -22.69 32.93
N SER A 382 -4.52 -23.18 32.10
CA SER A 382 -4.93 -22.44 30.89
C SER A 382 -5.70 -21.17 31.27
N VAL A 383 -5.59 -20.11 30.47
CA VAL A 383 -6.35 -18.87 30.72
C VAL A 383 -7.87 -19.14 30.72
N ASP A 384 -8.35 -20.06 29.89
CA ASP A 384 -9.77 -20.44 29.84
C ASP A 384 -10.22 -21.06 31.17
N SER A 385 -9.44 -22.02 31.70
CA SER A 385 -9.70 -22.63 33.01
C SER A 385 -9.67 -21.58 34.12
N CYS A 386 -8.71 -20.66 34.09
CA CYS A 386 -8.67 -19.55 35.03
C CYS A 386 -9.95 -18.70 34.98
N MET A 387 -10.41 -18.34 33.79
CA MET A 387 -11.60 -17.51 33.61
C MET A 387 -12.83 -18.13 34.27
N HIS A 388 -13.01 -19.44 34.09
CA HIS A 388 -14.09 -20.19 34.75
C HIS A 388 -13.94 -20.16 36.26
N LEU A 389 -12.75 -20.47 36.80
CA LEU A 389 -12.51 -20.45 38.24
C LEU A 389 -12.70 -19.06 38.87
N VAL A 390 -12.28 -17.99 38.21
CA VAL A 390 -12.50 -16.61 38.69
C VAL A 390 -13.99 -16.29 38.73
N SER A 391 -14.73 -16.69 37.70
CA SER A 391 -16.19 -16.52 37.66
C SER A 391 -16.88 -17.33 38.75
N ASP A 392 -16.52 -18.60 38.91
CA ASP A 392 -17.14 -19.52 39.88
C ASP A 392 -16.82 -19.09 41.31
N PHE A 393 -15.57 -18.76 41.61
CA PHE A 393 -15.15 -18.22 42.90
C PHE A 393 -15.97 -16.99 43.29
N LEU A 394 -16.08 -16.00 42.40
CA LEU A 394 -16.89 -14.80 42.67
C LEU A 394 -18.39 -15.10 42.77
N SER A 395 -18.87 -16.12 42.05
CA SER A 395 -20.26 -16.56 42.16
C SER A 395 -20.58 -17.14 43.54
N GLU A 396 -19.61 -17.77 44.19
CA GLU A 396 -19.76 -18.37 45.52
C GLU A 396 -19.48 -17.38 46.64
N THR A 397 -18.43 -16.56 46.51
CA THR A 397 -17.96 -15.69 47.59
C THR A 397 -18.62 -14.32 47.62
N ASP A 398 -18.91 -13.73 46.45
CA ASP A 398 -19.54 -12.41 46.34
C ASP A 398 -20.42 -12.28 45.08
N PRO A 399 -21.63 -12.89 45.10
CA PRO A 399 -22.54 -12.85 43.97
C PRO A 399 -22.90 -11.43 43.52
N LYS A 400 -22.93 -10.48 44.46
CA LYS A 400 -23.26 -9.08 44.18
C LYS A 400 -22.13 -8.40 43.43
N ALA A 401 -20.88 -8.53 43.88
CA ALA A 401 -19.73 -8.00 43.16
C ALA A 401 -19.60 -8.61 41.76
N ARG A 402 -19.94 -9.90 41.59
CA ARG A 402 -19.99 -10.53 40.26
C ARG A 402 -20.98 -9.81 39.33
N THR A 403 -22.21 -9.58 39.78
CA THR A 403 -23.25 -8.89 39.00
C THR A 403 -22.89 -7.44 38.70
N GLU A 404 -22.32 -6.71 39.68
CA GLU A 404 -21.87 -5.33 39.47
C GLU A 404 -20.70 -5.25 38.47
N ALA A 405 -19.75 -6.18 38.56
CA ALA A 405 -18.62 -6.26 37.63
C ALA A 405 -19.06 -6.59 36.20
N GLN A 406 -20.05 -7.48 36.04
CA GLN A 406 -20.69 -7.79 34.76
C GLN A 406 -21.39 -6.57 34.17
N GLN A 407 -22.26 -5.91 34.93
CA GLN A 407 -22.97 -4.73 34.46
C GLN A 407 -21.99 -3.61 34.08
N LEU A 408 -20.91 -3.43 34.85
CA LEU A 408 -19.87 -2.46 34.51
C LEU A 408 -19.18 -2.78 33.18
N ALA A 409 -18.83 -4.05 32.91
CA ALA A 409 -18.23 -4.44 31.64
C ALA A 409 -19.17 -4.20 30.46
N VAL A 410 -20.45 -4.51 30.64
CA VAL A 410 -21.52 -4.27 29.67
C VAL A 410 -21.67 -2.76 29.36
N ASP A 411 -21.79 -1.93 30.40
CA ASP A 411 -21.94 -0.48 30.25
C ASP A 411 -20.72 0.16 29.57
N ILE A 412 -19.50 -0.30 29.90
CA ILE A 412 -18.27 0.17 29.28
C ILE A 412 -18.24 -0.18 27.79
N ARG A 413 -18.56 -1.43 27.44
CA ARG A 413 -18.53 -1.87 26.03
C ARG A 413 -19.61 -1.18 25.19
N ALA A 414 -20.75 -0.87 25.79
CA ALA A 414 -21.80 -0.08 25.14
C ALA A 414 -21.49 1.43 25.08
N GLY A 415 -20.33 1.89 25.62
CA GLY A 415 -19.96 3.31 25.65
C GLY A 415 -20.79 4.15 26.63
N LEU A 416 -21.57 3.52 27.50
CA LEU A 416 -22.43 4.17 28.49
C LEU A 416 -21.67 4.60 29.75
N LYS A 417 -20.50 4.00 29.99
CA LYS A 417 -19.61 4.34 31.10
C LYS A 417 -18.16 4.40 30.63
N THR A 418 -17.42 5.38 31.15
CA THR A 418 -15.97 5.43 30.97
C THR A 418 -15.29 4.37 31.86
N PRO A 419 -14.32 3.60 31.34
CA PRO A 419 -13.61 2.62 32.14
C PRO A 419 -12.82 3.30 33.28
N PRO A 420 -12.92 2.82 34.54
CA PRO A 420 -12.03 3.26 35.61
C PRO A 420 -10.57 3.00 35.24
N ALA A 421 -9.67 3.93 35.60
CA ALA A 421 -8.26 3.79 35.27
C ALA A 421 -7.58 2.63 36.03
N GLY A 422 -6.88 1.77 35.28
CA GLY A 422 -5.96 0.75 35.81
C GLY A 422 -6.58 -0.22 36.81
N GLU A 423 -5.87 -0.43 37.93
CA GLU A 423 -6.22 -1.37 39.01
C GLU A 423 -7.50 -1.01 39.77
N LYS A 424 -8.06 0.18 39.57
CA LYS A 424 -9.35 0.57 40.16
C LYS A 424 -10.52 -0.19 39.55
N MET A 425 -10.31 -0.88 38.42
CA MET A 425 -11.33 -1.71 37.78
C MET A 425 -11.36 -3.11 38.40
N PRO A 426 -12.54 -3.63 38.82
CA PRO A 426 -12.66 -4.97 39.39
C PRO A 426 -12.00 -6.04 38.49
N PRO A 427 -11.30 -7.05 39.05
CA PRO A 427 -10.61 -8.07 38.27
C PRO A 427 -11.53 -8.79 37.26
N LEU A 428 -12.74 -9.12 37.66
CA LEU A 428 -13.72 -9.75 36.77
C LEU A 428 -14.15 -8.83 35.62
N THR A 429 -14.33 -7.52 35.87
CA THR A 429 -14.62 -6.55 34.81
C THR A 429 -13.47 -6.48 33.81
N ARG A 430 -12.21 -6.41 34.28
CA ARG A 430 -11.03 -6.45 33.41
C ARG A 430 -10.98 -7.73 32.58
N MET A 431 -11.25 -8.87 33.22
CA MET A 431 -11.27 -10.17 32.54
C MET A 431 -12.34 -10.22 31.44
N MET A 432 -13.55 -9.76 31.73
CA MET A 432 -14.66 -9.71 30.77
C MET A 432 -14.35 -8.79 29.59
N LEU A 433 -13.86 -7.58 29.85
CA LEU A 433 -13.46 -6.65 28.79
C LEU A 433 -12.34 -7.24 27.93
N ALA A 434 -11.34 -7.87 28.55
CA ALA A 434 -10.28 -8.55 27.82
C ALA A 434 -10.84 -9.67 26.92
N SER A 435 -11.81 -10.46 27.39
CA SER A 435 -12.47 -11.47 26.56
C SER A 435 -13.18 -10.88 25.36
N THR A 436 -13.88 -9.75 25.52
CA THR A 436 -14.55 -9.08 24.39
C THR A 436 -13.57 -8.49 23.37
N GLN A 437 -12.34 -8.17 23.77
CA GLN A 437 -11.32 -7.59 22.91
C GLN A 437 -10.61 -8.63 22.02
N GLN A 438 -10.68 -9.92 22.37
CA GLN A 438 -9.97 -10.98 21.63
C GLN A 438 -10.37 -11.04 20.15
N ILE A 439 -11.65 -10.84 19.84
CA ILE A 439 -12.12 -10.86 18.44
C ILE A 439 -11.57 -9.70 17.62
N LYS A 440 -11.45 -8.51 18.24
CA LYS A 440 -10.86 -7.34 17.59
C LYS A 440 -9.37 -7.54 17.34
N VAL A 441 -8.64 -8.13 18.29
CA VAL A 441 -7.23 -8.49 18.07
C VAL A 441 -7.10 -9.50 16.93
N PHE A 442 -7.99 -10.49 16.86
CA PHE A 442 -8.00 -11.46 15.77
C PHE A 442 -8.22 -10.80 14.40
N GLU A 443 -9.24 -9.95 14.30
CA GLU A 443 -9.59 -9.20 13.09
C GLU A 443 -8.46 -8.26 12.65
N GLU A 444 -7.85 -7.52 13.59
CA GLU A 444 -6.70 -6.66 13.33
C GLU A 444 -5.48 -7.44 12.80
N GLU A 445 -5.23 -8.65 13.31
CA GLU A 445 -4.14 -9.50 12.81
C GLU A 445 -4.43 -10.06 11.41
N LEU A 446 -5.67 -10.45 11.12
CA LEU A 446 -6.09 -10.87 9.78
C LEU A 446 -6.00 -9.71 8.78
N ALA A 447 -6.39 -8.49 9.20
CA ALA A 447 -6.44 -7.31 8.34
C ALA A 447 -5.06 -6.92 7.78
N LYS A 448 -3.97 -7.27 8.48
CA LYS A 448 -2.59 -7.06 7.99
C LYS A 448 -2.29 -7.78 6.67
N SER A 449 -3.00 -8.87 6.39
CA SER A 449 -2.78 -9.69 5.18
C SER A 449 -3.94 -9.59 4.19
N PHE A 450 -5.19 -9.56 4.69
CA PHE A 450 -6.38 -9.61 3.85
C PHE A 450 -7.04 -8.25 3.61
N GLY A 451 -6.64 -7.21 4.36
CA GLY A 451 -7.38 -5.95 4.42
C GLY A 451 -8.57 -6.00 5.40
N PRO A 452 -9.13 -4.85 5.80
CA PRO A 452 -10.11 -4.76 6.87
C PRO A 452 -11.44 -5.47 6.54
N ASP A 453 -11.99 -5.27 5.34
CA ASP A 453 -13.30 -5.82 4.96
C ASP A 453 -13.28 -7.36 4.92
N GLU A 454 -12.21 -7.92 4.35
CA GLU A 454 -12.05 -9.37 4.24
C GLU A 454 -11.73 -10.00 5.60
N ALA A 455 -10.92 -9.33 6.44
CA ALA A 455 -10.69 -9.76 7.81
C ALA A 455 -11.96 -9.80 8.64
N HIS A 456 -12.83 -8.80 8.50
CA HIS A 456 -14.13 -8.76 9.15
C HIS A 456 -15.01 -9.93 8.70
N ARG A 457 -15.13 -10.15 7.38
CA ARG A 457 -15.89 -11.27 6.80
C ARG A 457 -15.39 -12.61 7.33
N ILE A 458 -14.07 -12.85 7.33
CA ILE A 458 -13.46 -14.10 7.82
C ILE A 458 -13.74 -14.28 9.32
N THR A 459 -13.62 -13.22 10.11
CA THR A 459 -13.79 -13.24 11.58
C THR A 459 -15.18 -13.74 12.00
N TYR A 460 -16.21 -13.35 11.24
CA TYR A 460 -17.60 -13.70 11.52
C TYR A 460 -18.15 -14.83 10.65
N ALA A 461 -17.34 -15.41 9.76
CA ALA A 461 -17.72 -16.57 8.97
C ALA A 461 -17.92 -17.83 9.82
N ASP A 462 -18.68 -18.77 9.26
CA ASP A 462 -18.86 -20.09 9.83
C ASP A 462 -17.65 -21.00 9.51
N GLY A 463 -17.44 -22.04 10.32
CA GLY A 463 -16.41 -23.06 10.11
C GLY A 463 -15.07 -22.79 10.80
N LEU A 464 -14.77 -21.54 11.18
CA LEU A 464 -13.64 -21.25 12.06
C LEU A 464 -13.91 -21.72 13.50
N CYS A 465 -12.86 -22.14 14.21
CA CYS A 465 -13.01 -22.52 15.61
C CYS A 465 -13.18 -21.27 16.47
N MET A 466 -14.40 -21.06 16.93
CA MET A 466 -14.79 -19.89 17.72
C MET A 466 -15.60 -20.35 18.92
N GLY A 467 -15.32 -19.75 20.08
CA GLY A 467 -16.16 -19.83 21.27
C GLY A 467 -17.13 -18.67 21.30
N HIS A 468 -18.34 -18.93 21.78
CA HIS A 468 -19.39 -17.94 21.93
C HIS A 468 -19.84 -17.89 23.37
N SER A 469 -20.09 -16.69 23.88
CA SER A 469 -20.55 -16.53 25.24
C SER A 469 -21.57 -15.42 25.37
N THR A 470 -22.64 -15.69 26.10
CA THR A 470 -23.65 -14.73 26.50
C THR A 470 -23.76 -14.78 28.01
N TRP A 471 -23.41 -13.69 28.67
CA TRP A 471 -23.53 -13.53 30.12
C TRP A 471 -24.69 -12.57 30.43
N GLY A 472 -25.39 -12.77 31.54
CA GLY A 472 -26.48 -11.89 31.95
C GLY A 472 -27.84 -12.32 31.42
N GLY A 473 -28.72 -11.35 31.10
CA GLY A 473 -30.11 -11.59 30.73
C GLY A 473 -31.06 -11.85 31.91
N GLY A 474 -30.58 -11.60 33.13
CA GLY A 474 -31.26 -11.92 34.39
C GLY A 474 -31.97 -10.76 35.07
N LYS A 475 -32.16 -9.59 34.42
CA LYS A 475 -33.14 -8.62 34.93
C LYS A 475 -34.53 -9.27 34.84
N LYS A 476 -34.90 -10.05 35.85
CA LYS A 476 -36.32 -10.24 36.16
C LYS A 476 -36.87 -8.83 36.31
N LYS A 477 -37.79 -8.46 35.42
CA LYS A 477 -38.59 -7.25 35.56
C LYS A 477 -39.17 -7.14 36.96
#